data_AF-A0A925B8M8-F1
#
_entry.id   AF-A0A925B8M8-F1
#
_cell.length_a   1.000
_cell.length_b   1.000
_cell.length_c   1.000
_cell.angle_alpha   90.00
_cell.angle_beta   90.00
_cell.angle_gamma   90.00
#
_symmetry.space_group_name_H-M   'P 1'
#
loop_
_entity.id
_entity.type
_entity.pdbx_description
1 polymer ?
#
loop_
_entity_poly.entity_id
_entity_poly.type
_entity_poly.pdbx_seq_one_letter_code
_entity_poly.pdbx_strand_id
1 'polypeptide(L)'
;MTTTVIDTPVNAAELPELIRERINRYLDDAIALEAAGVTGLKDMVGEATQPEDAALFQEHLAQTESQKRRLEVRLAELGGTSNKLKDVMNKIGMAATDLLHVGKDSEDKATRNLIQAYSIENAEIATYESLYAAASAVGDTKTALLAREIQAEEELAAKKIFARVSPNASIAIRVGVSEGRH
;
A
#
# COMPACT_ATOMS: atom_id res chain seq x y z
N MET A 1 27.47 0.89 -18.99
CA MET A 1 27.39 2.35 -18.88
C MET A 1 27.21 2.66 -17.40
N THR A 2 28.24 3.19 -16.76
CA THR A 2 28.23 3.57 -15.34
C THR A 2 27.48 4.89 -15.19
N THR A 3 26.26 4.83 -14.65
CA THR A 3 25.51 6.01 -14.24
C THR A 3 26.24 6.64 -13.06
N THR A 4 26.86 7.80 -13.28
CA THR A 4 27.42 8.63 -12.22
C THR A 4 26.29 9.00 -11.26
N VAL A 5 26.35 8.49 -10.04
CA VAL A 5 25.50 8.93 -8.93
C VAL A 5 25.90 10.37 -8.63
N ILE A 6 24.95 11.30 -8.75
CA ILE A 6 25.17 12.71 -8.41
C ILE A 6 25.12 12.78 -6.89
N ASP A 7 26.29 12.76 -6.23
CA ASP A 7 26.45 12.65 -4.78
C ASP A 7 26.25 14.00 -4.05
N THR A 8 25.63 14.98 -4.71
CA THR A 8 25.31 16.28 -4.12
C THR A 8 23.80 16.35 -3.89
N PRO A 9 23.31 16.59 -2.66
CA PRO A 9 21.89 16.79 -2.42
C PRO A 9 21.42 18.00 -3.24
N VAL A 10 20.60 17.74 -4.26
CA VAL A 10 20.03 18.79 -5.10
C VAL A 10 18.79 19.33 -4.37
N ASN A 11 18.68 20.65 -4.24
CA ASN A 11 17.45 21.23 -3.73
C ASN A 11 16.29 20.86 -4.65
N ALA A 12 15.13 20.49 -4.10
CA ALA A 12 13.90 20.21 -4.85
C ALA A 12 13.56 21.30 -5.89
N ALA A 13 13.93 22.55 -5.64
CA ALA A 13 13.77 23.68 -6.56
C ALA A 13 14.72 23.64 -7.78
N GLU A 14 15.87 22.99 -7.66
CA GLU A 14 16.96 22.97 -8.65
C GLU A 14 16.91 21.76 -9.60
N LEU A 15 15.99 20.82 -9.39
CA LEU A 15 15.79 19.71 -10.31
C LEU A 15 15.38 20.22 -11.71
N PRO A 16 15.97 19.68 -12.79
CA PRO A 16 15.45 19.90 -14.14
C PRO A 16 13.97 19.55 -14.22
N GLU A 17 13.19 20.37 -14.93
CA GLU A 17 11.72 20.27 -14.90
C GLU A 17 11.20 18.87 -15.25
N LEU A 18 11.77 18.22 -16.28
CA LEU A 18 11.41 16.86 -16.67
C LEU A 18 11.67 15.81 -15.58
N ILE A 19 12.70 16.02 -14.75
CA ILE A 19 13.01 15.15 -13.62
C ILE A 19 11.99 15.37 -12.51
N ARG A 20 11.70 16.64 -12.17
CA ARG A 20 10.70 17.01 -11.16
C ARG A 20 9.32 16.45 -11.52
N GLU A 21 8.89 16.63 -12.77
CA GLU A 21 7.63 16.06 -13.27
C GLU A 21 7.59 14.53 -13.15
N ARG A 22 8.72 13.84 -13.37
CA ARG A 22 8.79 12.39 -13.22
C ARG A 22 8.64 11.97 -11.76
N ILE A 23 9.32 12.64 -10.83
CA ILE A 23 9.16 12.38 -9.39
C ILE A 23 7.72 12.68 -8.94
N ASN A 24 7.14 13.80 -9.40
CA ASN A 24 5.75 14.15 -9.11
C ASN A 24 4.76 13.07 -9.58
N ARG A 25 5.00 12.44 -10.74
CA ARG A 25 4.18 11.29 -11.19
C ARG A 25 4.30 10.09 -10.26
N TYR A 26 5.50 9.75 -9.79
CA TYR A 26 5.66 8.62 -8.88
C TYR A 26 4.97 8.88 -7.53
N LEU A 27 5.03 10.12 -7.03
CA LEU A 27 4.31 10.54 -5.83
C LEU A 27 2.79 10.52 -6.03
N ASP A 28 2.29 10.99 -7.18
CA ASP A 28 0.86 10.96 -7.53
C ASP A 28 0.34 9.52 -7.63
N ASP A 29 1.13 8.61 -8.23
CA ASP A 29 0.82 7.18 -8.29
C ASP A 29 0.78 6.55 -6.88
N ALA A 30 1.73 6.89 -5.99
CA ALA A 30 1.73 6.43 -4.60
C ALA A 30 0.53 6.99 -3.80
N ILE A 31 0.19 8.28 -3.96
CA ILE A 31 -0.99 8.88 -3.32
C ILE A 31 -2.27 8.17 -3.75
N ALA A 32 -2.37 7.80 -5.04
CA ALA A 32 -3.52 7.08 -5.56
C ALA A 32 -3.61 5.65 -5.01
N LEU A 33 -2.46 4.98 -4.85
CA LEU A 33 -2.35 3.67 -4.21
C LEU A 33 -2.83 3.73 -2.75
N GLU A 34 -2.32 4.67 -1.96
CA GLU A 34 -2.76 4.90 -0.57
C GLU A 34 -4.26 5.22 -0.46
N ALA A 35 -4.80 6.03 -1.38
CA ALA A 35 -6.23 6.35 -1.39
C ALA A 35 -7.11 5.12 -1.67
N ALA A 36 -6.63 4.21 -2.52
CA ALA A 36 -7.28 2.92 -2.75
C ALA A 36 -7.16 2.03 -1.51
N GLY A 37 -5.98 1.98 -0.87
CA GLY A 37 -5.74 1.28 0.39
C GLY A 37 -6.70 1.71 1.50
N VAL A 38 -6.89 3.02 1.71
CA VAL A 38 -7.85 3.57 2.67
C VAL A 38 -9.28 3.06 2.43
N THR A 39 -9.67 2.93 1.16
CA THR A 39 -11.02 2.44 0.81
C THR A 39 -11.13 0.95 1.11
N GLY A 40 -10.17 0.15 0.64
CA GLY A 40 -10.16 -1.30 0.88
C GLY A 40 -10.07 -1.67 2.35
N LEU A 41 -9.26 -0.97 3.14
CA LEU A 41 -9.13 -1.21 4.58
C LEU A 41 -10.43 -0.91 5.34
N LYS A 42 -11.21 0.10 4.93
CA LYS A 42 -12.54 0.37 5.53
C LYS A 42 -13.50 -0.79 5.31
N ASP A 43 -13.51 -1.35 4.10
CA ASP A 43 -14.32 -2.53 3.79
C ASP A 43 -13.85 -3.74 4.60
N MET A 44 -12.54 -3.99 4.68
CA MET A 44 -11.96 -5.10 5.44
C MET A 44 -12.23 -5.00 6.95
N VAL A 45 -12.24 -3.79 7.53
CA VAL A 45 -12.66 -3.58 8.93
C VAL A 45 -14.12 -3.99 9.14
N GLY A 46 -15.01 -3.61 8.23
CA GLY A 46 -16.44 -3.95 8.31
C GLY A 46 -16.75 -5.43 8.07
N GLU A 47 -15.87 -6.13 7.36
CA GLU A 47 -16.01 -7.53 6.99
C GLU A 47 -15.25 -8.50 7.90
N ALA A 48 -14.41 -7.99 8.79
CA ALA A 48 -13.63 -8.81 9.72
C ALA A 48 -14.54 -9.62 10.64
N THR A 49 -14.30 -10.93 10.74
CA THR A 49 -15.04 -11.83 11.63
C THR A 49 -14.38 -11.99 13.00
N GLN A 50 -13.08 -11.70 13.09
CA GLN A 50 -12.31 -11.74 14.33
C GLN A 50 -11.96 -10.33 14.83
N PRO A 51 -12.08 -10.05 16.14
CA PRO A 51 -11.80 -8.72 16.68
C PRO A 51 -10.33 -8.31 16.49
N GLU A 52 -9.39 -9.25 16.49
CA GLU A 52 -7.98 -8.94 16.25
C GLU A 52 -7.73 -8.49 14.81
N ASP A 53 -8.49 -9.00 13.84
CA ASP A 53 -8.34 -8.62 12.43
C ASP A 53 -8.93 -7.24 12.18
N ALA A 54 -10.11 -6.96 12.78
CA ALA A 54 -10.70 -5.62 12.74
C ALA A 54 -9.75 -4.57 13.36
N ALA A 55 -9.14 -4.89 14.51
CA ALA A 55 -8.18 -4.00 15.15
C ALA A 55 -6.91 -3.81 14.30
N LEU A 56 -6.41 -4.87 13.67
CA LEU A 56 -5.25 -4.82 12.78
C LEU A 56 -5.53 -3.91 11.56
N PHE A 57 -6.65 -4.12 10.87
CA PHE A 57 -7.01 -3.30 9.71
C PHE A 57 -7.31 -1.85 10.10
N GLN A 58 -7.87 -1.61 11.30
CA GLN A 58 -8.11 -0.27 11.82
C GLN A 58 -6.80 0.46 12.16
N GLU A 59 -5.82 -0.23 12.74
CA GLU A 59 -4.46 0.30 12.96
C GLU A 59 -3.83 0.67 11.62
N HIS A 60 -3.88 -0.24 10.65
CA HIS A 60 -3.29 -0.03 9.33
C HIS A 60 -3.97 1.13 8.58
N LEU A 61 -5.30 1.21 8.62
CA LEU A 61 -6.06 2.31 8.02
C LEU A 61 -5.58 3.68 8.50
N ALA A 62 -5.31 3.83 9.81
CA ALA A 62 -4.79 5.08 10.34
C ALA A 62 -3.36 5.39 9.85
N GLN A 63 -2.55 4.35 9.66
CA GLN A 63 -1.21 4.44 9.09
C GLN A 63 -1.27 4.88 7.62
N THR A 64 -2.06 4.20 6.78
CA THR A 64 -2.34 4.52 5.37
C THR A 64 -2.85 5.95 5.17
N GLU A 65 -3.78 6.41 6.01
CA GLU A 65 -4.23 7.81 5.97
C GLU A 65 -3.10 8.81 6.29
N SER A 66 -2.16 8.44 7.16
CA SER A 66 -0.98 9.25 7.49
C SER A 66 0.04 9.27 6.35
N GLN A 67 0.32 8.12 5.75
CA GLN A 67 1.24 7.96 4.62
C GLN A 67 0.78 8.80 3.42
N LYS A 68 -0.51 8.68 3.07
CA LYS A 68 -1.15 9.53 2.05
C LYS A 68 -0.91 11.02 2.30
N ARG A 69 -1.16 11.51 3.52
CA ARG A 69 -0.95 12.92 3.86
C ARG A 69 0.52 13.34 3.72
N ARG A 70 1.46 12.50 4.14
CA ARG A 70 2.91 12.79 4.01
C ARG A 70 3.35 12.87 2.55
N LEU A 71 2.81 12.00 1.69
CA LEU A 71 3.05 12.05 0.25
C LEU A 71 2.45 13.29 -0.40
N GLU A 72 1.21 13.66 -0.04
CA GLU A 72 0.56 14.89 -0.53
C GLU A 72 1.35 16.14 -0.16
N VAL A 73 1.86 16.21 1.08
CA VAL A 73 2.76 17.28 1.52
C VAL A 73 4.03 17.29 0.67
N ARG A 74 4.66 16.12 0.45
CA ARG A 74 5.89 16.04 -0.36
C ARG A 74 5.67 16.48 -1.81
N LEU A 75 4.55 16.08 -2.42
CA LEU A 75 4.17 16.48 -3.77
C LEU A 75 3.99 18.00 -3.86
N ALA A 76 3.30 18.61 -2.89
CA ALA A 76 3.08 20.04 -2.84
C ALA A 76 4.39 20.84 -2.71
N GLU A 77 5.35 20.35 -1.93
CA GLU A 77 6.69 20.95 -1.80
C GLU A 77 7.49 20.93 -3.11
N LEU A 78 7.21 19.98 -3.99
CA LEU A 78 7.79 19.89 -5.34
C LEU A 78 7.01 20.71 -6.38
N GLY A 79 6.03 21.50 -5.95
CA GLY A 79 5.17 22.30 -6.84
C GLY A 79 4.14 21.47 -7.63
N GLY A 80 3.98 20.19 -7.29
CA GLY A 80 2.97 19.32 -7.89
C GLY A 80 1.61 19.47 -7.21
N THR A 81 0.56 19.15 -7.95
CA THR A 81 -0.79 18.94 -7.39
C THR A 81 -1.25 17.54 -7.73
N SER A 82 -1.88 16.85 -6.77
CA SER A 82 -2.46 15.51 -7.01
C SER A 82 -3.63 15.66 -7.99
N ASN A 83 -3.42 15.23 -9.24
CA ASN A 83 -4.38 15.47 -10.33
C ASN A 83 -5.07 14.19 -10.82
N LYS A 84 -4.75 13.01 -10.25
CA LYS A 84 -5.21 11.72 -10.79
C LYS A 84 -5.84 10.76 -9.77
N LEU A 85 -6.75 11.25 -8.94
CA LEU A 85 -7.55 10.35 -8.07
C LEU A 85 -8.38 9.30 -8.86
N LYS A 86 -8.49 9.40 -10.20
CA LYS A 86 -9.45 8.60 -10.98
C LYS A 86 -8.89 7.40 -11.76
N ASP A 87 -7.59 7.32 -12.08
CA ASP A 87 -7.12 6.33 -13.08
C ASP A 87 -6.33 5.13 -12.54
N VAL A 88 -5.68 5.23 -11.36
CA VAL A 88 -4.89 4.11 -10.78
C VAL A 88 -5.77 3.12 -9.98
N MET A 89 -6.84 3.63 -9.35
CA MET A 89 -7.86 2.85 -8.62
C MET A 89 -8.36 1.64 -9.40
N ASN A 90 -8.60 1.78 -10.71
CA ASN A 90 -9.16 0.70 -11.52
C ASN A 90 -8.19 -0.44 -11.85
N LYS A 91 -6.87 -0.27 -11.69
CA LYS A 91 -5.89 -1.26 -12.18
C LYS A 91 -5.37 -2.21 -11.10
N ILE A 92 -5.20 -1.74 -9.86
CA ILE A 92 -4.65 -2.56 -8.76
C ILE A 92 -5.79 -3.30 -8.02
N GLY A 93 -6.93 -2.64 -7.81
CA GLY A 93 -8.08 -3.25 -7.13
C GLY A 93 -8.72 -4.42 -7.90
N MET A 94 -8.72 -4.38 -9.23
CA MET A 94 -9.39 -5.40 -10.07
C MET A 94 -8.60 -6.71 -10.21
N ALA A 95 -7.28 -6.70 -10.05
CA ALA A 95 -6.45 -7.89 -10.33
C ALA A 95 -6.35 -8.87 -9.15
N ALA A 96 -6.49 -8.40 -7.91
CA ALA A 96 -6.35 -9.23 -6.72
C ALA A 96 -7.65 -9.96 -6.32
N THR A 97 -8.81 -9.35 -6.60
CA THR A 97 -10.13 -9.91 -6.24
C THR A 97 -10.55 -11.10 -7.11
N ASP A 98 -10.19 -11.11 -8.40
CA ASP A 98 -10.68 -12.13 -9.35
C ASP A 98 -9.95 -13.48 -9.23
N LEU A 99 -8.78 -13.52 -8.60
CA LEU A 99 -7.94 -14.72 -8.53
C LEU A 99 -8.31 -15.68 -7.38
N LEU A 100 -9.06 -15.22 -6.38
CA LEU A 100 -9.31 -15.94 -5.14
C LEU A 100 -10.79 -16.36 -5.04
N HIS A 101 -11.25 -17.24 -5.92
CA HIS A 101 -12.53 -17.94 -5.76
C HIS A 101 -12.44 -19.04 -4.67
N VAL A 102 -12.05 -18.68 -3.44
CA VAL A 102 -11.94 -19.62 -2.31
C VAL A 102 -13.03 -19.33 -1.30
N GLY A 103 -14.19 -19.99 -1.43
CA GLY A 103 -15.21 -20.06 -0.38
C GLY A 103 -16.38 -19.07 -0.46
N LYS A 104 -17.56 -19.47 0.04
CA LYS A 104 -18.83 -18.73 -0.13
C LYS A 104 -19.30 -17.99 1.14
N ASP A 105 -18.75 -18.30 2.31
CA ASP A 105 -19.18 -17.73 3.59
C ASP A 105 -18.24 -16.65 4.14
N SER A 106 -18.61 -16.08 5.29
CA SER A 106 -17.92 -14.94 5.92
C SER A 106 -16.51 -15.28 6.39
N GLU A 107 -16.27 -16.52 6.84
CA GLU A 107 -14.98 -16.95 7.37
C GLU A 107 -13.97 -17.17 6.24
N ASP A 108 -14.41 -17.78 5.15
CA ASP A 108 -13.61 -17.88 3.94
C ASP A 108 -13.29 -16.49 3.39
N LYS A 109 -14.27 -15.57 3.40
CA LYS A 109 -14.09 -14.18 2.98
C LYS A 109 -13.05 -13.45 3.85
N ALA A 110 -13.09 -13.61 5.17
CA ALA A 110 -12.10 -13.02 6.07
C ALA A 110 -10.68 -13.50 5.76
N THR A 111 -10.51 -14.79 5.48
CA THR A 111 -9.21 -15.36 5.05
C THR A 111 -8.76 -14.77 3.71
N ARG A 112 -9.67 -14.65 2.73
CA ARG A 112 -9.36 -14.02 1.44
C ARG A 112 -8.96 -12.56 1.59
N ASN A 113 -9.64 -11.80 2.44
CA ASN A 113 -9.31 -10.38 2.69
C ASN A 113 -7.88 -10.25 3.22
N LEU A 114 -7.44 -11.13 4.13
CA LEU A 114 -6.04 -11.14 4.61
C LEU A 114 -5.03 -11.48 3.50
N ILE A 115 -5.34 -12.43 2.62
CA ILE A 115 -4.47 -12.76 1.47
C ILE A 115 -4.38 -11.59 0.49
N GLN A 116 -5.52 -10.95 0.21
CA GLN A 116 -5.60 -9.78 -0.64
C GLN A 116 -4.80 -8.62 -0.05
N ALA A 117 -5.01 -8.31 1.24
CA ALA A 117 -4.27 -7.28 1.96
C ALA A 117 -2.77 -7.54 1.87
N TYR A 118 -2.31 -8.74 2.25
CA TYR A 118 -0.88 -9.10 2.16
C TYR A 118 -0.29 -8.94 0.75
N SER A 119 -1.07 -9.25 -0.28
CA SER A 119 -0.62 -9.08 -1.68
C SER A 119 -0.49 -7.60 -2.05
N ILE A 120 -1.41 -6.75 -1.57
CA ILE A 120 -1.36 -5.30 -1.74
C ILE A 120 -0.15 -4.72 -1.02
N GLU A 121 0.10 -5.10 0.23
CA GLU A 121 1.26 -4.61 0.99
C GLU A 121 2.58 -4.87 0.23
N ASN A 122 2.73 -6.06 -0.38
CA ASN A 122 3.94 -6.37 -1.16
C ASN A 122 4.05 -5.53 -2.44
N ALA A 123 2.93 -5.18 -3.06
CA ALA A 123 2.93 -4.24 -4.19
C ALA A 123 3.30 -2.83 -3.75
N GLU A 124 2.89 -2.40 -2.56
CA GLU A 124 3.26 -1.13 -1.95
C GLU A 124 4.76 -1.09 -1.60
N ILE A 125 5.29 -2.12 -0.95
CA ILE A 125 6.73 -2.27 -0.67
C ILE A 125 7.57 -2.11 -1.94
N ALA A 126 7.16 -2.75 -3.04
CA ALA A 126 7.84 -2.63 -4.33
C ALA A 126 7.70 -1.23 -4.95
N THR A 127 6.53 -0.59 -4.79
CA THR A 127 6.28 0.78 -5.24
C THR A 127 7.19 1.77 -4.51
N TYR A 128 7.34 1.62 -3.19
CA TYR A 128 8.22 2.47 -2.40
C TYR A 128 9.70 2.22 -2.66
N GLU A 129 10.12 0.98 -2.96
CA GLU A 129 11.49 0.72 -3.45
C GLU A 129 11.78 1.47 -4.75
N SER A 130 10.82 1.45 -5.69
CA SER A 130 10.93 2.18 -6.96
C SER A 130 10.99 3.70 -6.76
N LEU A 131 10.17 4.25 -5.87
CA LEU A 131 10.19 5.68 -5.53
C LEU A 131 11.51 6.08 -4.86
N TYR A 132 11.99 5.29 -3.90
CA TYR A 132 13.29 5.50 -3.26
C TYR A 132 14.41 5.54 -4.29
N ALA A 133 14.48 4.55 -5.18
CA ALA A 133 15.53 4.46 -6.18
C ALA A 133 15.49 5.64 -7.16
N ALA A 134 14.29 6.02 -7.62
CA ALA A 134 14.10 7.16 -8.52
C ALA A 134 14.52 8.49 -7.87
N ALA A 135 14.11 8.73 -6.62
CA ALA A 135 14.46 9.94 -5.87
C ALA A 135 15.96 10.00 -5.55
N SER A 136 16.54 8.87 -5.14
CA SER A 136 17.98 8.78 -4.83
C SER A 136 18.85 9.06 -6.05
N ALA A 137 18.44 8.57 -7.24
CA ALA A 137 19.19 8.77 -8.48
C ALA A 137 19.33 10.25 -8.90
N VAL A 138 18.50 11.13 -8.35
CA VAL A 138 18.46 12.56 -8.69
C VAL A 138 18.81 13.46 -7.50
N GLY A 139 19.28 12.87 -6.39
CA GLY A 139 19.66 13.60 -5.18
C GLY A 139 18.49 14.12 -4.35
N ASP A 140 17.24 13.71 -4.64
CA ASP A 140 16.07 14.06 -3.83
C ASP A 140 16.01 13.22 -2.56
N THR A 141 16.85 13.60 -1.61
CA THR A 141 17.01 12.87 -0.33
C THR A 141 15.72 12.88 0.49
N LYS A 142 14.92 13.95 0.40
CA LYS A 142 13.68 14.07 1.18
C LYS A 142 12.62 13.07 0.70
N THR A 143 12.43 12.94 -0.60
CA THR A 143 11.52 11.92 -1.16
C THR A 143 12.05 10.52 -0.90
N ALA A 144 13.36 10.29 -1.04
CA ALA A 144 13.96 8.99 -0.79
C ALA A 144 13.77 8.53 0.66
N LEU A 145 14.00 9.41 1.65
CA LEU A 145 13.77 9.10 3.05
C LEU A 145 12.30 8.82 3.34
N LEU A 146 11.39 9.64 2.83
CA LEU A 146 9.95 9.40 2.97
C LEU A 146 9.55 8.03 2.44
N ALA A 147 10.03 7.65 1.24
CA ALA A 147 9.75 6.35 0.65
C ALA A 147 10.26 5.19 1.53
N ARG A 148 11.44 5.31 2.14
CA ARG A 148 12.00 4.29 3.05
C ARG A 148 11.23 4.18 4.35
N GLU A 149 10.78 5.31 4.90
CA GLU A 149 9.96 5.31 6.12
C GLU A 149 8.64 4.58 5.87
N ILE A 150 7.93 4.92 4.78
CA ILE A 150 6.66 4.26 4.44
C ILE A 150 6.87 2.79 4.09
N GLN A 151 7.92 2.44 3.33
CA GLN A 151 8.24 1.05 3.03
C GLN A 151 8.39 0.19 4.29
N ALA A 152 9.08 0.69 5.32
CA ALA A 152 9.26 -0.03 6.58
C ALA A 152 7.94 -0.20 7.35
N GLU A 153 7.03 0.78 7.24
CA GLU A 153 5.67 0.71 7.77
C GLU A 153 4.87 -0.40 7.06
N GLU A 154 4.96 -0.53 5.73
CA GLU A 154 4.29 -1.61 4.97
C GLU A 154 4.89 -2.98 5.20
N GLU A 155 6.23 -3.10 5.34
CA GLU A 155 6.88 -4.36 5.69
C GLU A 155 6.37 -4.90 7.04
N LEU A 156 6.15 -4.00 8.00
CA LEU A 156 5.58 -4.36 9.29
C LEU A 156 4.10 -4.76 9.18
N ALA A 157 3.30 -4.00 8.41
CA ALA A 157 1.90 -4.32 8.15
C ALA A 157 1.76 -5.69 7.47
N ALA A 158 2.51 -5.94 6.39
CA ALA A 158 2.57 -7.21 5.68
C ALA A 158 2.88 -8.38 6.63
N LYS A 159 3.86 -8.22 7.52
CA LYS A 159 4.22 -9.24 8.51
C LYS A 159 3.07 -9.52 9.49
N LYS A 160 2.42 -8.48 10.00
CA LYS A 160 1.28 -8.62 10.92
C LYS A 160 0.09 -9.31 10.24
N ILE A 161 -0.25 -8.88 9.03
CA ILE A 161 -1.34 -9.44 8.21
C ILE A 161 -1.08 -10.91 7.90
N PHE A 162 0.13 -11.25 7.42
CA PHE A 162 0.49 -12.63 7.10
C PHE A 162 0.35 -13.58 8.29
N ALA A 163 0.70 -13.11 9.49
CA ALA A 163 0.55 -13.90 10.72
C ALA A 163 -0.91 -14.26 11.05
N ARG A 164 -1.88 -13.52 10.51
CA ARG A 164 -3.33 -13.75 10.72
C ARG A 164 -3.96 -14.71 9.70
N VAL A 165 -3.28 -15.01 8.59
CA VAL A 165 -3.81 -15.87 7.52
C VAL A 165 -4.05 -17.30 8.04
N SER A 166 -3.05 -17.93 8.65
CA SER A 166 -3.16 -19.33 9.12
C SER A 166 -4.23 -19.54 10.21
N PRO A 167 -4.32 -18.65 11.24
CA PRO A 167 -5.43 -18.71 12.20
C PRO A 167 -6.81 -18.63 11.55
N ASN A 168 -7.03 -17.68 10.63
CA ASN A 168 -8.31 -17.50 9.97
C ASN A 168 -8.72 -18.68 9.08
N ALA A 169 -7.78 -19.20 8.28
CA ALA A 169 -8.01 -20.40 7.49
C ALA A 169 -8.41 -21.61 8.37
N SER A 170 -7.82 -21.72 9.57
CA SER A 170 -8.16 -22.78 10.52
C SER A 170 -9.54 -22.60 11.14
N ILE A 171 -9.96 -21.34 11.39
CA ILE A 171 -11.28 -21.02 11.93
C ILE A 171 -12.37 -21.33 10.91
N ALA A 172 -12.18 -20.98 9.64
CA ALA A 172 -13.15 -21.25 8.57
C ALA A 172 -13.55 -22.72 8.49
N ILE A 173 -12.58 -23.64 8.55
CA ILE A 173 -12.85 -25.08 8.57
C ILE A 173 -13.65 -25.50 9.82
N ARG A 174 -13.31 -24.98 11.00
CA ARG A 174 -13.97 -25.38 12.26
C ARG A 174 -15.41 -24.90 12.32
N VAL A 175 -15.66 -23.66 11.89
CA VAL A 175 -17.00 -23.07 11.83
C VAL A 175 -17.84 -23.81 10.79
N GLY A 176 -17.32 -24.03 9.58
CA GLY A 176 -18.00 -24.80 8.53
C GLY A 176 -18.42 -26.20 8.98
N VAL A 177 -17.52 -26.93 9.63
CA VAL A 177 -17.81 -28.27 10.21
C VAL A 177 -18.90 -28.19 11.29
N SER A 178 -18.87 -27.19 12.17
CA SER A 178 -19.86 -27.04 13.25
C SER A 178 -21.26 -26.70 12.73
N GLU A 179 -21.35 -26.05 11.58
CA GLU A 179 -22.61 -25.62 10.96
C GLU A 179 -23.10 -26.56 9.84
N GLY A 180 -22.43 -27.71 9.67
CA GLY A 180 -22.79 -28.72 8.67
C GLY A 180 -22.57 -28.29 7.23
N ARG A 181 -21.71 -27.28 7.00
CA ARG A 181 -21.26 -26.86 5.67
C ARG A 181 -20.06 -27.73 5.25
N HIS A 182 -20.08 -28.22 4.02
CA HIS A 182 -19.03 -29.06 3.41
C HIS A 182 -18.25 -28.29 2.37
#